data_AF-A0A0F4RMR9-F1
#
_entry.id   AF-A0A0F4RMR9-F1
#
_cell.length_a   1.000
_cell.length_b   1.000
_cell.length_c   1.000
_cell.angle_alpha   90.00
_cell.angle_beta   90.00
_cell.angle_gamma   90.00
#
_symmetry.space_group_name_H-M   'P 1'
#
loop_
_entity.id
_entity.type
_entity.pdbx_description
1 polymer ?
#
loop_
_entity_poly.entity_id
_entity_poly.type
_entity_poly.pdbx_seq_one_letter_code
_entity_poly.pdbx_strand_id
1 'polypeptide(L)'
;MPPSQRHSSAPEAEIAIREILKRSPQDLWLDTVRRAKYASHNTLISWMLDQPECDFAIAVHALYRSNPAHHLDDPKPLPLHPTEDEIFARVLVNWDTGSYRNHRLKVEEQDAPLRQISRLNQKVLARPRGSIPFQIPQRFLEPIGGSPLKIPAHLSPDHARSIWEKYMAAGLNVPANAPGFPRKFAALRRAIQRGLKRA
;
A
#
# COMPACT_ATOMS: atom_id res chain seq x y z
N MET A 1 11.58 19.46 -35.65
CA MET A 1 10.65 18.45 -35.10
C MET A 1 11.22 17.94 -33.77
N PRO A 2 10.55 18.14 -32.63
CA PRO A 2 10.94 17.48 -31.40
C PRO A 2 10.46 16.01 -31.42
N PRO A 3 11.23 15.04 -30.91
CA PRO A 3 10.77 13.67 -30.83
C PRO A 3 9.75 13.53 -29.69
N SER A 4 8.54 13.09 -30.03
CA SER A 4 7.51 12.65 -29.08
C SER A 4 8.09 11.58 -28.16
N GLN A 5 8.21 11.91 -26.87
CA GLN A 5 8.51 10.92 -25.83
C GLN A 5 7.28 10.02 -25.63
N ARG A 6 7.54 8.72 -25.68
CA ARG A 6 6.55 7.64 -25.81
C ARG A 6 5.71 7.50 -24.54
N HIS A 7 4.40 7.58 -24.70
CA HIS A 7 3.39 7.27 -23.68
C HIS A 7 3.16 5.75 -23.53
N SER A 8 4.23 4.96 -23.35
CA SER A 8 4.15 3.48 -23.29
C SER A 8 4.81 2.85 -22.04
N SER A 9 5.09 3.61 -20.99
CA SER A 9 5.98 3.19 -19.88
C SER A 9 5.31 2.60 -18.63
N ALA A 10 4.01 2.83 -18.41
CA ALA A 10 3.36 2.44 -17.14
C ALA A 10 3.20 0.91 -16.97
N PRO A 11 2.74 0.14 -17.98
CA PRO A 11 2.58 -1.31 -17.83
C PRO A 11 3.92 -2.05 -17.68
N GLU A 12 4.94 -1.63 -18.43
CA GLU A 12 6.29 -2.22 -18.34
C GLU A 12 6.94 -1.95 -16.98
N ALA A 13 6.78 -0.74 -16.45
CA ALA A 13 7.30 -0.39 -15.14
C ALA A 13 6.61 -1.18 -14.03
N GLU A 14 5.29 -1.37 -14.13
CA GLU A 14 4.55 -2.21 -13.16
C GLU A 14 5.03 -3.67 -13.20
N ILE A 15 5.19 -4.26 -14.40
CA ILE A 15 5.74 -5.61 -14.55
C ILE A 15 7.12 -5.71 -13.88
N ALA A 16 7.98 -4.71 -14.06
CA ALA A 16 9.29 -4.68 -13.40
C ALA A 16 9.20 -4.62 -11.87
N ILE A 17 8.19 -3.93 -11.31
CA ILE A 17 7.92 -3.94 -9.86
C ILE A 17 7.45 -5.32 -9.42
N ARG A 18 6.50 -5.94 -10.12
CA ARG A 18 6.00 -7.28 -9.79
C ARG A 18 7.14 -8.31 -9.74
N GLU A 19 8.06 -8.27 -10.72
CA GLU A 19 9.22 -9.17 -10.75
C GLU A 19 10.20 -8.96 -9.59
N ILE A 20 10.37 -7.72 -9.12
CA ILE A 20 11.14 -7.45 -7.90
C ILE A 20 10.43 -8.04 -6.69
N LEU A 21 9.14 -7.77 -6.55
CA LEU A 21 8.36 -8.17 -5.38
C LEU A 21 8.32 -9.69 -5.21
N LYS A 22 8.11 -10.45 -6.29
CA LYS A 22 8.13 -11.93 -6.27
C LYS A 22 9.39 -12.53 -5.63
N ARG A 23 10.52 -11.83 -5.68
CA ARG A 23 11.82 -12.30 -5.16
C ARG A 23 12.25 -11.57 -3.89
N SER A 24 11.41 -10.69 -3.37
CA SER A 24 11.73 -9.79 -2.26
C SER A 24 10.98 -10.18 -0.98
N PRO A 25 11.52 -9.81 0.20
CA PRO A 25 10.79 -9.97 1.45
C PRO A 25 9.51 -9.12 1.46
N GLN A 26 8.51 -9.56 2.25
CA GLN A 26 7.24 -8.85 2.41
C GLN A 26 7.39 -7.42 2.92
N ASP A 27 8.51 -7.10 3.60
CA ASP A 27 8.87 -5.73 3.97
C ASP A 27 8.86 -4.78 2.76
N LEU A 28 9.42 -5.21 1.62
CA LEU A 28 9.43 -4.41 0.41
C LEU A 28 8.03 -4.26 -0.20
N TRP A 29 7.18 -5.28 -0.04
CA TRP A 29 5.79 -5.22 -0.48
C TRP A 29 5.02 -4.18 0.31
N LEU A 30 5.18 -4.17 1.64
CA LEU A 30 4.54 -3.18 2.50
C LEU A 30 5.04 -1.75 2.21
N ASP A 31 6.34 -1.55 1.97
CA ASP A 31 6.85 -0.24 1.51
C ASP A 31 6.29 0.16 0.14
N THR A 32 6.09 -0.82 -0.76
CA THR A 32 5.52 -0.55 -2.09
C THR A 32 4.08 -0.06 -1.99
N VAL A 33 3.22 -0.76 -1.24
CA VAL A 33 1.81 -0.36 -1.09
C VAL A 33 1.69 1.01 -0.40
N ARG A 34 2.55 1.31 0.59
CA ARG A 34 2.62 2.63 1.24
C ARG A 34 2.99 3.76 0.29
N ARG A 35 3.72 3.47 -0.79
CA ARG A 35 4.11 4.45 -1.81
C ARG A 35 3.14 4.49 -2.99
N ALA A 36 2.18 3.58 -3.06
CA ALA A 36 1.22 3.48 -4.15
C ALA A 36 0.15 4.58 -4.08
N LYS A 37 0.04 5.39 -5.14
CA LYS A 37 -0.98 6.44 -5.28
C LYS A 37 -2.34 5.86 -5.71
N TYR A 38 -3.41 6.24 -5.00
CA TYR A 38 -4.82 5.80 -5.14
C TYR A 38 -5.16 4.88 -6.34
N ALA A 39 -6.01 5.34 -7.27
CA ALA A 39 -6.51 4.50 -8.36
C ALA A 39 -5.39 4.05 -9.32
N SER A 40 -4.35 4.87 -9.49
CA SER A 40 -3.26 4.62 -10.45
C SER A 40 -2.44 3.34 -10.21
N HIS A 41 -2.56 2.71 -9.03
CA HIS A 41 -1.83 1.49 -8.70
C HIS A 41 -2.76 0.36 -8.22
N ASN A 42 -4.06 0.46 -8.49
CA ASN A 42 -5.03 -0.56 -8.08
C ASN A 42 -4.74 -1.92 -8.74
N THR A 43 -4.25 -1.94 -9.98
CA THR A 43 -3.78 -3.15 -10.68
C THR A 43 -2.64 -3.83 -9.93
N LEU A 44 -1.60 -3.09 -9.54
CA LEU A 44 -0.48 -3.60 -8.75
C LEU A 44 -0.92 -4.11 -7.38
N ILE A 45 -1.74 -3.34 -6.66
CA ILE A 45 -2.21 -3.71 -5.32
C ILE A 45 -3.10 -4.94 -5.39
N SER A 46 -4.00 -5.02 -6.36
CA SER A 46 -4.82 -6.22 -6.58
C SER A 46 -3.96 -7.45 -6.84
N TRP A 47 -2.95 -7.32 -7.70
CA TRP A 47 -1.98 -8.40 -7.92
C TRP A 47 -1.29 -8.83 -6.62
N MET A 48 -0.82 -7.88 -5.79
CA MET A 48 -0.19 -8.17 -4.50
C MET A 48 -1.14 -8.92 -3.55
N LEU A 49 -2.41 -8.51 -3.48
CA LEU A 49 -3.44 -9.11 -2.62
C LEU A 49 -3.79 -10.55 -3.02
N ASP A 50 -3.62 -10.89 -4.30
CA ASP A 50 -3.90 -12.23 -4.83
C ASP A 50 -2.71 -13.19 -4.68
N GLN A 51 -1.55 -12.73 -4.20
CA GLN A 51 -0.41 -13.61 -3.97
C GLN A 51 -0.56 -14.38 -2.65
N PRO A 52 -0.28 -15.69 -2.61
CA PRO A 52 -0.43 -16.52 -1.41
C PRO A 52 0.50 -16.10 -0.26
N GLU A 53 1.65 -15.49 -0.56
CA GLU A 53 2.61 -14.99 0.41
C GLU A 53 2.25 -13.63 1.03
N CYS A 54 1.18 -12.98 0.53
CA CYS A 54 0.79 -11.63 0.94
C CYS A 54 0.56 -11.55 2.45
N ASP A 55 1.35 -10.71 3.11
CA ASP A 55 1.26 -10.47 4.54
C ASP A 55 -0.01 -9.67 4.90
N PHE A 56 -0.56 -9.97 6.07
CA PHE A 56 -1.72 -9.28 6.61
C PHE A 56 -1.57 -7.76 6.70
N ALA A 57 -0.38 -7.24 6.99
CA ALA A 57 -0.18 -5.79 7.05
C ALA A 57 -0.43 -5.10 5.70
N ILE A 58 -0.13 -5.78 4.59
CA ILE A 58 -0.39 -5.28 3.23
C ILE A 58 -1.91 -5.24 2.97
N ALA A 59 -2.61 -6.31 3.35
CA ALA A 59 -4.06 -6.39 3.23
C ALA A 59 -4.77 -5.33 4.08
N VAL A 60 -4.31 -5.08 5.30
CA VAL A 60 -4.82 -4.03 6.18
C VAL A 60 -4.61 -2.66 5.56
N HIS A 61 -3.40 -2.37 5.07
CA HIS A 61 -3.11 -1.11 4.37
C HIS A 61 -4.08 -0.90 3.20
N ALA A 62 -4.25 -1.93 2.36
CA ALA A 62 -5.13 -1.88 1.20
C ALA A 62 -6.61 -1.67 1.59
N LEU A 63 -7.08 -2.35 2.65
CA LEU A 63 -8.44 -2.20 3.16
C LEU A 63 -8.71 -0.76 3.61
N TYR A 64 -7.86 -0.19 4.46
CA TYR A 64 -8.08 1.17 4.98
C TYR A 64 -7.94 2.24 3.90
N ARG A 65 -7.05 2.01 2.92
CA ARG A 65 -6.94 2.83 1.71
C ARG A 65 -8.22 2.83 0.87
N SER A 66 -9.03 1.77 0.90
CA SER A 66 -10.30 1.70 0.17
C SER A 66 -11.48 2.35 0.91
N ASN A 67 -11.24 3.01 2.06
CA ASN A 67 -12.27 3.64 2.88
C ASN A 67 -13.41 2.67 3.28
N PRO A 68 -13.13 1.66 4.13
CA PRO A 68 -14.08 0.58 4.43
C PRO A 68 -15.33 1.09 5.13
N ALA A 69 -15.25 2.24 5.82
CA ALA A 69 -16.39 2.89 6.44
C ALA A 69 -17.45 3.33 5.42
N HIS A 70 -17.07 3.66 4.17
CA HIS A 70 -18.03 4.04 3.13
C HIS A 70 -18.88 2.85 2.66
N HIS A 71 -18.28 1.66 2.57
CA HIS A 71 -19.00 0.42 2.24
C HIS A 71 -20.02 0.02 3.32
N LEU A 72 -19.86 0.52 4.54
CA LEU A 72 -20.88 0.40 5.58
C LEU A 72 -21.98 1.47 5.49
N ASP A 73 -21.82 2.56 4.73
CA ASP A 73 -22.90 3.54 4.52
C ASP A 73 -23.87 3.07 3.43
N ASP A 74 -23.33 2.48 2.36
CA ASP A 74 -24.07 1.91 1.22
C ASP A 74 -23.66 0.44 1.01
N PRO A 75 -24.19 -0.49 1.83
CA PRO A 75 -23.75 -1.88 1.83
C PRO A 75 -24.21 -2.63 0.56
N LYS A 76 -23.26 -3.13 -0.20
CA LYS A 76 -23.49 -3.95 -1.41
C LYS A 76 -22.92 -5.36 -1.22
N PRO A 77 -23.55 -6.39 -1.81
CA PRO A 77 -22.96 -7.73 -1.86
C PRO A 77 -21.56 -7.69 -2.47
N LEU A 78 -20.66 -8.51 -1.95
CA LEU A 78 -19.32 -8.62 -2.51
C LEU A 78 -19.38 -9.35 -3.86
N PRO A 79 -18.74 -8.85 -4.92
CA PRO A 79 -18.59 -9.59 -6.15
C PRO A 79 -17.78 -10.87 -5.91
N LEU A 80 -18.17 -11.96 -6.57
CA LEU A 80 -17.43 -13.23 -6.51
C LEU A 80 -16.00 -13.10 -7.07
N HIS A 81 -15.86 -12.26 -8.11
CA HIS A 81 -14.59 -11.94 -8.74
C HIS A 81 -14.43 -10.42 -8.75
N PRO A 82 -13.88 -9.85 -7.67
CA PRO A 82 -13.59 -8.43 -7.61
C PRO A 82 -12.73 -8.00 -8.80
N THR A 83 -12.98 -6.82 -9.33
CA THR A 83 -12.13 -6.12 -10.30
C THR A 83 -10.97 -5.43 -9.60
N GLU A 84 -10.02 -4.88 -10.35
CA GLU A 84 -8.82 -4.28 -9.79
C GLU A 84 -9.12 -3.07 -8.88
N ASP A 85 -10.22 -2.36 -9.14
CA ASP A 85 -10.67 -1.20 -8.36
C ASP A 85 -11.47 -1.58 -7.10
N GLU A 86 -11.93 -2.83 -7.00
CA GLU A 86 -12.74 -3.33 -5.89
C GLU A 86 -11.89 -3.89 -4.74
N ILE A 87 -10.87 -3.12 -4.32
CA ILE A 87 -9.90 -3.50 -3.29
C ILE A 87 -10.58 -3.96 -1.99
N PHE A 88 -11.64 -3.25 -1.56
CA PHE A 88 -12.42 -3.63 -0.38
C PHE A 88 -12.95 -5.07 -0.49
N ALA A 89 -13.62 -5.38 -1.60
CA ALA A 89 -14.18 -6.70 -1.83
C ALA A 89 -13.09 -7.77 -1.97
N ARG A 90 -11.99 -7.46 -2.68
CA ARG A 90 -10.85 -8.36 -2.82
C ARG A 90 -10.24 -8.76 -1.49
N VAL A 91 -10.04 -7.81 -0.58
CA VAL A 91 -9.52 -8.12 0.76
C VAL A 91 -10.45 -9.07 1.50
N LEU A 92 -11.76 -8.81 1.49
CA LEU A 92 -12.72 -9.65 2.21
C LEU A 92 -12.87 -11.05 1.59
N VAL A 93 -12.99 -11.14 0.26
CA VAL A 93 -13.08 -12.42 -0.46
C VAL A 93 -11.82 -13.26 -0.23
N ASN A 94 -10.63 -12.68 -0.35
CA ASN A 94 -9.38 -13.40 -0.13
C ASN A 94 -9.23 -13.83 1.35
N TRP A 95 -9.72 -13.02 2.29
CA TRP A 95 -9.73 -13.41 3.71
C TRP A 95 -10.57 -14.67 3.95
N ASP A 96 -11.77 -14.70 3.36
CA ASP A 96 -12.73 -15.81 3.49
C ASP A 96 -12.22 -17.10 2.83
N THR A 97 -11.44 -17.00 1.75
CA THR A 97 -10.82 -18.15 1.07
C THR A 97 -9.52 -18.65 1.70
N GLY A 98 -9.05 -18.01 2.78
CA GLY A 98 -7.90 -18.50 3.54
C GLY A 98 -6.62 -17.66 3.43
N SER A 99 -6.63 -16.51 2.75
CA SER A 99 -5.43 -15.67 2.58
C SER A 99 -5.05 -14.89 3.85
N TYR A 100 -3.90 -14.21 3.78
CA TYR A 100 -3.37 -13.31 4.81
C TYR A 100 -3.11 -13.97 6.17
N ARG A 101 -2.71 -15.24 6.16
CA ARG A 101 -2.37 -15.97 7.40
C ARG A 101 -1.00 -15.60 7.94
N ASN A 102 -0.14 -15.02 7.10
CA ASN A 102 1.16 -14.51 7.50
C ASN A 102 1.02 -13.13 8.18
N HIS A 103 1.48 -13.03 9.42
CA HIS A 103 1.39 -11.84 10.27
C HIS A 103 2.80 -11.45 10.77
N ARG A 104 3.76 -11.35 9.86
CA ARG A 104 5.15 -11.02 10.20
C ARG A 104 5.34 -9.53 10.40
N LEU A 105 4.59 -8.71 9.68
CA LEU A 105 4.76 -7.26 9.67
C LEU A 105 3.79 -6.58 10.61
N LYS A 106 4.29 -5.54 11.28
CA LYS A 106 3.48 -4.69 12.15
C LYS A 106 2.67 -3.71 11.31
N VAL A 107 1.37 -3.66 11.60
CA VAL A 107 0.49 -2.58 11.11
C VAL A 107 0.81 -1.32 11.89
N GLU A 108 1.17 -0.26 11.17
CA GLU A 108 1.48 1.05 11.74
C GLU A 108 0.35 2.04 11.46
N GLU A 109 0.40 3.21 12.12
CA GLU A 109 -0.61 4.27 11.97
C GLU A 109 -0.83 4.71 10.51
N GLN A 110 0.22 4.64 9.68
CA GLN A 110 0.13 4.98 8.26
C GLN A 110 -0.61 3.93 7.42
N ASP A 111 -0.73 2.70 7.90
CA ASP A 111 -1.43 1.61 7.22
C ASP A 111 -2.92 1.59 7.57
N ALA A 112 -3.22 1.82 8.85
CA ALA A 112 -4.56 1.89 9.37
C ALA A 112 -4.64 3.02 10.41
N PRO A 113 -4.98 4.25 9.99
CA PRO A 113 -5.05 5.37 10.93
C PRO A 113 -6.07 5.10 12.04
N LEU A 114 -5.72 5.35 13.31
CA LEU A 114 -6.57 5.07 14.48
C LEU A 114 -7.96 5.68 14.37
N ARG A 115 -8.06 6.86 13.76
CA ARG A 115 -9.34 7.53 13.48
C ARG A 115 -10.21 6.73 12.51
N GLN A 116 -9.61 6.15 11.47
CA GLN A 116 -10.34 5.31 10.52
C GLN A 116 -10.74 3.97 11.15
N ILE A 117 -9.85 3.36 11.94
CA ILE A 117 -10.17 2.15 12.71
C ILE A 117 -11.36 2.42 13.64
N SER A 118 -11.29 3.47 14.46
CA SER A 118 -12.35 3.83 15.40
C SER A 118 -13.68 4.08 14.69
N ARG A 119 -13.67 4.82 13.57
CA ARG A 119 -14.86 5.07 12.76
C ARG A 119 -15.44 3.79 12.19
N LEU A 120 -14.60 2.87 11.72
CA LEU A 120 -15.04 1.57 11.20
C LEU A 120 -15.68 0.74 12.32
N ASN A 121 -15.02 0.62 13.47
CA ASN A 121 -15.49 -0.14 14.63
C ASN A 121 -16.85 0.36 15.12
N GLN A 122 -17.01 1.68 15.24
CA GLN A 122 -18.30 2.27 15.62
C GLN A 122 -19.43 1.88 14.66
N LYS A 123 -19.17 1.91 13.35
CA LYS A 123 -20.17 1.55 12.32
C LYS A 123 -20.49 0.06 12.33
N VAL A 124 -19.50 -0.80 12.58
CA VAL A 124 -19.74 -2.25 12.70
C VAL A 124 -20.56 -2.55 13.95
N LEU A 125 -20.22 -1.95 15.09
CA LEU A 125 -20.92 -2.15 16.37
C LEU A 125 -22.37 -1.64 16.36
N ALA A 126 -22.63 -0.54 15.64
CA ALA A 126 -23.97 0.02 15.53
C ALA A 126 -24.93 -0.85 14.68
N ARG A 127 -24.43 -1.89 14.00
CA ARG A 127 -25.20 -2.71 13.07
C ARG A 127 -25.59 -4.06 13.68
N PRO A 128 -26.86 -4.48 13.59
CA PRO A 128 -27.26 -5.84 13.97
C PRO A 128 -26.52 -6.90 13.14
N ARG A 129 -26.24 -8.06 13.73
CA ARG A 129 -25.67 -9.20 12.99
C ARG A 129 -26.59 -9.58 11.83
N GLY A 130 -26.00 -9.81 10.65
CA GLY A 130 -26.74 -10.15 9.43
C GLY A 130 -27.43 -8.97 8.73
N SER A 131 -27.28 -7.73 9.23
CA SER A 131 -27.88 -6.54 8.59
C SER A 131 -27.14 -6.04 7.35
N ILE A 132 -25.96 -6.59 7.05
CA ILE A 132 -25.15 -6.25 5.88
C ILE A 132 -24.72 -7.55 5.17
N PRO A 133 -24.51 -7.51 3.84
CA PRO A 133 -24.28 -8.70 3.02
C PRO A 133 -22.83 -9.20 3.06
N PHE A 134 -22.02 -8.72 4.00
CA PHE A 134 -20.63 -9.12 4.21
C PHE A 134 -20.24 -8.95 5.67
N GLN A 135 -19.13 -9.58 6.07
CA GLN A 135 -18.56 -9.42 7.40
C GLN A 135 -17.16 -8.83 7.29
N ILE A 136 -16.86 -7.84 8.14
CA ILE A 136 -15.48 -7.37 8.33
C ILE A 136 -14.86 -8.21 9.44
N PRO A 137 -13.77 -8.97 9.18
CA PRO A 137 -13.16 -9.81 10.19
C PRO A 137 -12.59 -9.00 11.36
N GLN A 138 -12.71 -9.51 12.58
CA GLN A 138 -12.24 -8.83 13.80
C GLN A 138 -10.76 -8.42 13.70
N ARG A 139 -9.92 -9.22 13.03
CA ARG A 139 -8.51 -8.89 12.83
C ARG A 139 -8.29 -7.58 12.10
N PHE A 140 -9.17 -7.19 11.17
CA PHE A 140 -9.08 -5.90 10.50
C PHE A 140 -9.58 -4.75 11.38
N LEU A 141 -10.44 -5.01 12.36
CA LEU A 141 -10.95 -4.02 13.32
C LEU A 141 -9.93 -3.73 14.45
N GLU A 142 -9.07 -4.70 14.73
CA GLU A 142 -8.01 -4.64 15.74
C GLU A 142 -6.72 -5.21 15.16
N PRO A 143 -6.09 -4.54 14.18
CA PRO A 143 -4.89 -5.04 13.56
C PRO A 143 -3.72 -4.98 14.54
N ILE A 144 -3.32 -6.15 15.06
CA ILE A 144 -2.23 -6.31 16.02
C ILE A 144 -1.16 -7.28 15.53
N GLY A 145 0.05 -7.12 16.08
CA GLY A 145 1.16 -8.07 15.95
C GLY A 145 2.25 -7.62 14.99
N GLY A 146 3.18 -8.55 14.71
CA GLY A 146 4.28 -8.38 13.77
C GLY A 146 5.48 -7.57 14.30
N SER A 147 6.53 -7.54 13.48
CA SER A 147 7.72 -6.73 13.69
C SER A 147 7.68 -5.47 12.82
N PRO A 148 8.30 -4.36 13.27
CA PRO A 148 8.48 -3.19 12.42
C PRO A 148 9.17 -3.57 11.10
N LEU A 149 8.78 -2.89 10.02
CA LEU A 149 9.35 -3.07 8.69
C LEU A 149 10.87 -2.83 8.70
N LYS A 150 11.63 -3.77 8.13
CA LYS A 150 13.09 -3.73 8.02
C LYS A 150 13.53 -4.10 6.60
N ILE A 151 13.66 -3.10 5.74
CA ILE A 151 14.17 -3.30 4.38
C ILE A 151 15.70 -3.16 4.37
N PRO A 152 16.44 -4.18 3.91
CA PRO A 152 17.88 -4.06 3.69
C PRO A 152 18.21 -2.90 2.73
N ALA A 153 19.31 -2.18 2.99
CA ALA A 153 19.68 -1.00 2.19
C ALA A 153 19.80 -1.27 0.68
N HIS A 154 20.21 -2.47 0.28
CA HIS A 154 20.32 -2.86 -1.13
C HIS A 154 18.97 -3.09 -1.83
N LEU A 155 17.87 -3.23 -1.07
CA LEU A 155 16.50 -3.34 -1.58
C LEU A 155 15.67 -2.08 -1.35
N SER A 156 16.14 -1.15 -0.51
CA SER A 156 15.41 0.06 -0.18
C SER A 156 15.44 1.07 -1.34
N PRO A 157 14.31 1.60 -1.82
CA PRO A 157 14.30 2.70 -2.81
C PRO A 157 14.95 3.99 -2.29
N ASP A 158 15.15 4.10 -0.98
CA ASP A 158 15.82 5.23 -0.36
C ASP A 158 17.35 5.16 -0.43
N HIS A 159 17.89 3.98 -0.74
CA HIS A 159 19.33 3.70 -0.76
C HIS A 159 19.82 3.08 -2.07
N ALA A 160 19.03 2.21 -2.70
CA ALA A 160 19.36 1.52 -3.93
C ALA A 160 18.80 2.26 -5.17
N ARG A 161 19.71 2.75 -6.02
CA ARG A 161 19.35 3.50 -7.23
C ARG A 161 18.52 2.69 -8.22
N SER A 162 18.86 1.41 -8.42
CA SER A 162 18.15 0.50 -9.33
C SER A 162 16.68 0.29 -8.92
N ILE A 163 16.40 0.24 -7.62
CA ILE A 163 15.03 0.12 -7.09
C ILE A 163 14.30 1.46 -7.20
N TRP A 164 14.98 2.56 -6.84
CA TRP A 164 14.43 3.91 -6.97
C TRP A 164 14.00 4.23 -8.41
N GLU A 165 14.82 3.90 -9.41
CA GLU A 165 14.52 4.16 -10.83
C GLU A 165 13.26 3.43 -11.27
N LYS A 166 13.07 2.19 -10.82
CA LYS A 166 11.86 1.40 -11.12
C LYS A 166 10.63 1.94 -10.40
N TYR A 167 10.77 2.34 -9.14
CA TYR A 167 9.66 2.95 -8.37
C TYR A 167 9.24 4.28 -9.00
N MET A 168 10.20 5.10 -9.40
CA MET A 168 9.94 6.37 -10.08
C MET A 168 9.26 6.14 -11.43
N ALA A 169 9.75 5.20 -12.25
CA ALA A 169 9.14 4.85 -13.53
C ALA A 169 7.71 4.30 -13.38
N ALA A 170 7.45 3.55 -12.31
CA ALA A 170 6.12 3.04 -11.98
C ALA A 170 5.18 4.11 -11.39
N GLY A 171 5.67 5.33 -11.13
CA GLY A 171 4.86 6.42 -10.57
C GLY A 171 4.63 6.33 -9.06
N LEU A 172 5.31 5.42 -8.36
CA LEU A 172 5.28 5.29 -6.90
C LEU A 172 5.87 6.54 -6.22
N ASN A 173 5.42 6.79 -5.00
CA ASN A 173 5.91 7.93 -4.22
C ASN A 173 7.36 7.70 -3.74
N VAL A 174 8.31 8.36 -4.39
CA VAL A 174 9.73 8.36 -4.02
C VAL A 174 10.28 9.77 -3.98
N PRO A 175 11.37 10.02 -3.23
CA PRO A 175 12.03 11.33 -3.24
C PRO A 175 12.43 11.72 -4.67
N ALA A 176 12.25 12.99 -5.03
CA ALA A 176 12.48 13.50 -6.40
C ALA A 176 13.90 13.26 -6.94
N ASN A 177 14.90 13.27 -6.06
CA ASN A 177 16.29 13.00 -6.44
C ASN A 177 16.63 11.54 -6.15
N ALA A 178 17.31 10.87 -7.08
CA ALA A 178 17.85 9.52 -6.88
C ALA A 178 18.78 9.43 -5.66
N PRO A 179 18.90 8.25 -5.01
CA PRO A 179 19.84 8.07 -3.91
C PRO A 179 21.28 8.35 -4.36
N GLY A 180 22.08 8.97 -3.48
CA GLY A 180 23.45 9.40 -3.76
C GLY A 180 23.74 10.85 -3.35
N PHE A 181 24.87 11.39 -3.81
CA PHE A 181 25.31 12.76 -3.48
C PHE A 181 24.25 13.84 -3.77
N PRO A 182 23.54 13.84 -4.92
CA PRO A 182 22.53 14.87 -5.21
C PRO A 182 21.41 14.94 -4.16
N ARG A 183 20.96 13.80 -3.62
CA ARG A 183 19.96 13.75 -2.55
C ARG A 183 20.50 14.32 -1.24
N LYS A 184 21.75 14.01 -0.88
CA LYS A 184 22.41 14.55 0.33
C LYS A 184 22.54 16.08 0.25
N PHE A 185 22.98 16.61 -0.90
CA PHE A 185 23.07 18.06 -1.11
C PHE A 185 21.70 18.75 -1.08
N ALA A 186 20.67 18.16 -1.69
CA ALA A 186 19.32 18.72 -1.64
C ALA A 186 18.73 18.73 -0.23
N ALA A 187 18.97 17.68 0.56
CA ALA A 187 18.56 17.62 1.96
C ALA A 187 19.25 18.70 2.81
N LEU A 188 20.57 18.88 2.62
CA LEU A 188 21.35 19.92 3.29
C LEU A 188 20.85 21.32 2.93
N ARG A 189 20.62 21.59 1.64
CA ARG A 189 20.10 22.89 1.18
C ARG A 189 18.74 23.22 1.80
N ARG A 190 17.83 22.23 1.87
CA ARG A 190 16.52 22.40 2.54
C ARG A 190 16.65 22.65 4.04
N ALA A 191 17.58 21.98 4.71
CA ALA A 191 17.83 22.19 6.13
C ALA A 191 18.34 23.61 6.41
N ILE A 192 19.31 24.08 5.62
CA ILE A 192 19.86 25.45 5.72
C ILE A 192 18.77 26.49 5.48
N GLN A 193 17.95 26.32 4.43
CA GLN A 193 16.85 27.25 4.12
C GLN A 193 15.76 27.29 5.22
N ARG A 194 15.51 26.16 5.92
CA ARG A 194 14.57 26.13 7.05
C ARG A 194 15.15 26.75 8.31
N GLY A 195 16.45 26.63 8.55
CA GLY A 195 17.15 27.28 9.66
C GLY A 195 17.15 28.80 9.51
N LEU A 196 17.45 29.31 8.32
CA LEU A 196 17.43 30.75 8.00
C LEU A 196 16.03 31.39 8.07
N LYS A 197 14.95 30.60 7.97
CA LYS A 197 13.56 31.09 8.12
C LYS A 197 13.06 31.09 9.57
N ARG A 198 13.83 30.51 10.49
CA ARG A 198 13.50 30.39 11.92
C ARG A 198 14.38 31.26 12.82
N ALA A 199 15.39 31.92 12.24
CA ALA A 199 16.20 32.96 12.85
C ALA A 199 15.66 34.34 12.40
#